data_AF-K9KEV9-F1
#
_entry.id   AF-K9KEV9-F1
#
_cell.length_a   1.000
_cell.length_b   1.000
_cell.length_c   1.000
_cell.angle_alpha   90.00
_cell.angle_beta   90.00
_cell.angle_gamma   90.00
#
_symmetry.space_group_name_H-M   'P 1'
#
loop_
_entity.id
_entity.type
_entity.pdbx_description
1 polymer ?
#
loop_
_entity_poly.entity_id
_entity_poly.type
_entity_poly.pdbx_seq_one_letter_code
_entity_poly.pdbx_strand_id
1 'polypeptide(L)'
;MWKRSEQMKIQSGKCNMAAAMETEQLGVETFETAECEENIESQDQPKLEPFYVERYSWSQLKKLLADTRKYHGYMMAKAPHDFMFVKRNDPDGPHSDRIYYLAMSGENRENTLFYSEIPKTINRAAVLMLSWKPLLDLFR
;
A
#
# COMPACT_ATOMS: atom_id res chain seq x y z
N MET A 1 27.72 21.89 39.37
CA MET A 1 28.66 22.15 38.26
C MET A 1 28.33 21.17 37.15
N TRP A 2 28.17 21.67 35.91
CA TRP A 2 27.96 20.93 34.63
C TRP A 2 26.61 20.24 34.44
N LYS A 3 25.94 20.29 33.28
CA LYS A 3 25.91 21.22 32.13
C LYS A 3 24.56 20.90 31.45
N ARG A 4 23.82 21.93 31.05
CA ARG A 4 22.46 21.82 30.48
C ARG A 4 22.60 21.31 29.03
N SER A 5 22.02 20.16 28.70
CA SER A 5 22.02 19.63 27.34
C SER A 5 21.19 20.52 26.41
N GLU A 6 21.80 20.94 25.30
CA GLU A 6 21.19 21.79 24.28
C GLU A 6 20.05 21.07 23.56
N GLN A 7 18.90 21.74 23.48
CA GLN A 7 17.77 21.35 22.64
C GLN A 7 18.12 21.59 21.18
N MET A 8 18.11 20.53 20.36
CA MET A 8 18.11 20.64 18.91
C MET A 8 16.83 21.35 18.45
N LYS A 9 16.97 22.60 18.01
CA LYS A 9 15.93 23.33 17.29
C LYS A 9 15.83 22.76 15.87
N ILE A 10 14.79 21.97 15.63
CA ILE A 10 14.37 21.64 14.26
C ILE A 10 13.83 22.95 13.66
N GLN A 11 14.59 23.53 12.74
CA GLN A 11 14.09 24.63 11.93
C GLN A 11 12.99 24.07 11.03
N SER A 12 11.74 24.39 11.37
CA SER A 12 10.59 24.21 10.51
C SER A 12 10.75 25.17 9.32
N GLY A 13 11.32 24.65 8.23
CA GLY A 13 11.30 25.31 6.94
C GLY A 13 9.84 25.50 6.54
N LYS A 14 9.43 26.75 6.31
CA LYS A 14 8.11 27.06 5.77
C LYS A 14 8.02 26.42 4.38
N CYS A 15 7.36 25.27 4.28
CA CYS A 15 6.89 24.77 2.99
C CYS A 15 5.81 25.74 2.52
N ASN A 16 6.18 26.65 1.62
CA ASN A 16 5.20 27.44 0.88
C ASN A 16 4.43 26.45 0.00
N MET A 17 3.22 26.08 0.42
CA MET A 17 2.26 25.47 -0.50
C MET A 17 1.90 26.53 -1.51
N ALA A 18 2.38 26.37 -2.75
CA ALA A 18 1.90 27.16 -3.87
C ALA A 18 0.40 26.86 -4.03
N ALA A 19 -0.43 27.86 -3.74
CA ALA A 19 -1.85 27.80 -4.02
C ALA A 19 -2.04 27.78 -5.54
N ALA A 20 -2.79 26.80 -6.05
CA ALA A 20 -3.16 26.72 -7.45
C ALA A 20 -4.03 27.93 -7.80
N MET A 21 -3.46 28.90 -8.53
CA MET A 21 -4.23 29.93 -9.20
C MET A 21 -4.46 29.50 -10.65
N GLU A 22 -5.72 29.49 -11.04
CA GLU A 22 -6.15 29.34 -12.42
C GLU A 22 -5.42 30.36 -13.30
N THR A 23 -4.54 29.88 -14.17
CA THR A 23 -4.11 30.65 -15.33
C THR A 23 -4.11 29.74 -16.55
N GLU A 24 -5.03 30.03 -17.46
CA GLU A 24 -4.93 29.61 -18.86
C GLU A 24 -3.69 30.31 -19.45
N GLN A 25 -2.51 29.72 -19.28
CA GLN A 25 -1.33 30.12 -20.04
C GLN A 25 -0.69 28.92 -20.72
N LEU A 26 -0.56 29.04 -22.04
CA LEU A 26 0.15 28.12 -22.91
C LEU A 26 1.66 28.32 -22.68
N GLY A 27 2.16 27.85 -21.54
CA GLY A 27 3.58 27.86 -21.17
C GLY A 27 3.96 26.49 -20.62
N VAL A 28 5.11 25.96 -21.01
CA VAL A 28 5.65 24.70 -20.50
C VAL A 28 6.10 24.94 -19.05
N GLU A 29 5.29 24.55 -18.07
CA GLU A 29 5.74 24.52 -16.67
C GLU A 29 6.74 23.37 -16.51
N THR A 30 7.99 23.74 -16.23
CA THR A 30 9.11 22.81 -16.06
C THR A 30 9.17 22.44 -14.59
N PHE A 31 8.90 21.17 -14.26
CA PHE A 31 9.09 20.66 -12.91
C PHE A 31 10.51 20.11 -12.79
N GLU A 32 11.40 20.92 -12.22
CA GLU A 32 12.79 20.55 -11.95
C GLU A 32 12.84 19.65 -10.70
N THR A 33 13.41 18.45 -10.84
CA THR A 33 13.76 17.62 -9.67
C THR A 33 15.05 18.14 -9.09
N ALA A 34 15.04 18.54 -7.81
CA ALA A 34 16.19 19.10 -7.12
C ALA A 34 17.43 18.19 -7.22
N GLU A 35 18.49 18.69 -7.87
CA GLU A 35 19.78 18.01 -7.98
C GLU A 35 20.58 18.16 -6.68
N CYS A 36 21.06 17.04 -6.14
CA CYS A 36 22.09 17.03 -5.10
C CYS A 36 23.43 16.88 -5.80
N GLU A 37 24.25 17.94 -5.81
CA GLU A 37 25.59 17.94 -6.40
C GLU A 37 26.52 17.03 -5.57
N GLU A 38 26.94 15.90 -6.15
CA GLU A 38 28.19 15.23 -5.76
C GLU A 38 29.21 15.35 -6.90
N ASN A 39 30.30 16.03 -6.58
CA ASN A 39 31.44 16.29 -7.44
C ASN A 39 32.24 15.00 -7.71
N ILE A 40 32.14 14.45 -8.94
CA ILE A 40 33.05 13.42 -9.44
C ILE A 40 33.54 13.81 -10.84
N GLU A 41 34.81 14.22 -10.92
CA GLU A 41 35.59 14.27 -12.15
C GLU A 41 35.81 12.85 -12.70
N SER A 42 35.06 12.48 -13.74
CA SER A 42 35.46 11.41 -14.66
C SER A 42 34.93 11.74 -16.05
N GLN A 43 35.86 12.07 -16.95
CA GLN A 43 35.57 12.31 -18.35
C GLN A 43 35.04 11.04 -19.05
N ASP A 44 34.11 11.25 -19.98
CA ASP A 44 33.45 10.28 -20.85
C ASP A 44 32.25 9.49 -20.27
N GLN A 45 31.48 10.11 -19.39
CA GLN A 45 30.07 9.75 -19.23
C GLN A 45 29.23 10.49 -20.28
N PRO A 46 28.31 9.82 -21.01
CA PRO A 46 27.39 10.52 -21.89
C PRO A 46 26.62 11.55 -21.06
N LYS A 47 26.58 12.80 -21.53
CA LYS A 47 25.74 13.85 -20.93
C LYS A 47 24.33 13.29 -20.81
N LEU A 48 23.85 13.18 -19.57
CA LEU A 48 22.49 12.76 -19.29
C LEU A 48 21.57 13.87 -19.81
N GLU A 49 20.96 13.63 -20.97
CA GLU A 49 19.96 14.53 -21.54
C GLU A 49 18.68 14.46 -20.68
N PRO A 50 18.06 15.61 -20.33
CA PRO A 50 16.80 15.63 -19.61
C PRO A 50 15.70 14.87 -20.36
N PHE A 51 15.02 13.96 -19.68
CA PHE A 51 13.86 13.26 -20.23
C PHE A 51 12.57 14.04 -19.91
N TYR A 52 11.81 14.39 -20.95
CA TYR A 52 10.51 15.03 -20.81
C TYR A 52 9.39 14.00 -21.02
N VAL A 53 8.43 13.96 -20.10
CA VAL A 53 7.25 13.08 -20.19
C VAL A 53 6.26 13.56 -21.25
N GLU A 54 5.42 12.66 -21.74
CA GLU A 54 4.34 13.02 -22.67
C GLU A 54 3.34 14.00 -22.02
N ARG A 55 3.09 15.12 -22.71
CA ARG A 55 2.15 16.15 -22.26
C ARG A 55 0.71 15.77 -22.66
N TYR A 56 0.02 15.06 -21.78
CA TYR A 56 -1.38 14.69 -21.95
C TYR A 56 -2.34 15.82 -21.60
N SER A 57 -3.49 15.86 -22.28
CA SER A 57 -4.64 16.66 -21.87
C SER A 57 -5.31 16.09 -20.61
N TRP A 58 -6.14 16.89 -19.94
CA TRP A 58 -6.93 16.46 -18.78
C TRP A 58 -7.76 15.20 -19.06
N SER A 59 -8.45 15.15 -20.20
CA SER A 59 -9.28 14.00 -20.59
C SER A 59 -8.44 12.74 -20.83
N GLN A 60 -7.25 12.88 -21.41
CA GLN A 60 -6.31 11.76 -21.63
C GLN A 60 -5.78 11.22 -20.30
N LEU A 61 -5.37 12.09 -19.37
CA LEU A 61 -4.93 11.67 -18.03
C LEU A 61 -6.07 10.98 -17.25
N LYS A 62 -7.29 11.53 -17.30
CA LYS A 62 -8.46 10.91 -16.67
C LYS A 62 -8.71 9.51 -17.21
N LYS A 63 -8.64 9.34 -18.54
CA LYS A 63 -8.79 8.03 -19.18
C LYS A 63 -7.67 7.07 -18.79
N LEU A 64 -6.41 7.53 -18.82
CA LEU A 64 -5.24 6.74 -18.43
C LEU A 64 -5.37 6.24 -16.99
N LEU A 65 -5.78 7.10 -16.06
CA LEU A 65 -5.99 6.74 -14.65
C LEU A 65 -7.17 5.78 -14.46
N ALA A 66 -8.25 5.95 -15.22
CA ALA A 66 -9.39 5.04 -15.17
C ALA A 66 -9.02 3.64 -15.70
N ASP A 67 -8.33 3.59 -16.85
CA ASP A 67 -7.92 2.34 -17.51
C ASP A 67 -6.92 1.57 -16.65
N THR A 68 -5.96 2.26 -16.02
CA THR A 68 -4.98 1.65 -15.10
C THR A 68 -5.63 1.15 -13.79
N ARG A 69 -6.60 1.88 -13.22
CA ARG A 69 -7.31 1.45 -12.01
C ARG A 69 -8.26 0.28 -12.23
N LYS A 70 -8.83 0.13 -13.43
CA LYS A 70 -9.84 -0.90 -13.75
C LYS A 70 -9.41 -2.30 -13.31
N TYR A 71 -8.14 -2.63 -13.50
CA TYR A 71 -7.59 -3.94 -13.17
C TYR A 71 -6.89 -3.99 -11.81
N HIS A 72 -6.80 -2.88 -11.06
CA HIS A 72 -6.17 -2.85 -9.74
C HIS A 72 -7.19 -2.91 -8.60
N GLY A 73 -8.49 -2.95 -8.89
CA GLY A 73 -9.54 -2.97 -7.86
C GLY A 73 -9.43 -4.15 -6.88
N TYR A 74 -8.98 -5.32 -7.33
CA TYR A 74 -8.78 -6.49 -6.47
C TYR A 74 -7.55 -6.37 -5.56
N MET A 75 -6.59 -5.49 -5.89
CA MET A 75 -5.39 -5.25 -5.05
C MET A 75 -5.69 -4.37 -3.83
N MET A 76 -6.85 -3.73 -3.79
CA MET A 76 -7.27 -2.88 -2.68
C MET A 76 -8.04 -3.64 -1.59
N ALA A 77 -8.19 -4.96 -1.72
CA ALA A 77 -8.81 -5.77 -0.68
C ALA A 77 -7.97 -5.74 0.60
N LYS A 78 -8.59 -5.38 1.73
CA LYS A 78 -7.92 -5.34 3.04
C LYS A 78 -7.58 -6.78 3.45
N ALA A 79 -6.31 -6.99 3.79
CA ALA A 79 -5.84 -8.27 4.27
C ALA A 79 -6.55 -8.69 5.59
N PRO A 80 -6.63 -10.00 5.88
CA PRO A 80 -7.13 -10.48 7.16
C PRO A 80 -6.41 -9.86 8.34
N HIS A 81 -7.17 -9.43 9.34
CA HIS A 81 -6.66 -8.77 10.56
C HIS A 81 -7.53 -9.14 11.78
N ASP A 82 -7.11 -8.69 12.97
CA ASP A 82 -7.79 -8.93 14.24
C ASP A 82 -7.97 -10.43 14.55
N PHE A 83 -6.86 -11.14 14.49
CA PHE A 83 -6.85 -12.59 14.69
C PHE A 83 -7.11 -12.99 16.14
N MET A 84 -7.98 -13.98 16.32
CA MET A 84 -8.23 -14.65 17.59
C MET A 84 -8.11 -16.16 17.43
N PHE A 85 -7.31 -16.80 18.28
CA PHE A 85 -7.09 -18.25 18.30
C PHE A 85 -7.95 -18.90 19.39
N VAL A 86 -8.70 -19.95 19.03
CA VAL A 86 -9.49 -20.75 19.97
C VAL A 86 -9.13 -22.22 19.80
N LYS A 87 -8.69 -22.86 20.89
CA LYS A 87 -8.37 -24.30 20.91
C LYS A 87 -9.65 -25.13 20.76
N ARG A 88 -9.63 -26.14 19.88
CA ARG A 88 -10.78 -27.03 19.68
C ARG A 88 -10.95 -28.07 20.78
N ASN A 89 -9.87 -28.39 21.51
CA ASN A 89 -9.83 -29.37 22.61
C ASN A 89 -10.51 -30.71 22.28
N ASP A 90 -10.42 -31.10 21.02
CA ASP A 90 -10.96 -32.35 20.48
C ASP A 90 -9.77 -33.28 20.17
N PRO A 91 -9.51 -34.31 20.99
CA PRO A 91 -8.38 -35.21 20.80
C PRO A 91 -8.43 -35.97 19.48
N ASP A 92 -9.63 -36.37 19.03
CA ASP A 92 -9.84 -37.20 17.85
C ASP A 92 -9.99 -36.38 16.56
N GLY A 93 -10.38 -35.10 16.68
CA GLY A 93 -10.55 -34.19 15.55
C GLY A 93 -9.24 -33.88 14.79
N PRO A 94 -9.31 -33.55 13.49
CA PRO A 94 -8.11 -33.26 12.68
C PRO A 94 -7.52 -31.85 12.93
N HIS A 95 -8.20 -31.00 13.70
CA HIS A 95 -7.85 -29.59 13.89
C HIS A 95 -7.45 -29.29 15.33
N SER A 96 -6.41 -28.48 15.52
CA SER A 96 -5.95 -28.06 16.85
C SER A 96 -6.65 -26.78 17.30
N ASP A 97 -6.80 -25.84 16.38
CA ASP A 97 -7.25 -24.48 16.63
C ASP A 97 -8.21 -24.04 15.54
N ARG A 98 -9.09 -23.12 15.89
CA ARG A 98 -9.83 -22.31 14.94
C ARG A 98 -9.37 -20.86 15.09
N ILE A 99 -9.05 -20.24 13.97
CA ILE A 99 -8.73 -18.81 13.91
C ILE A 99 -9.94 -18.04 13.43
N TYR A 100 -10.25 -16.93 14.09
CA TYR A 100 -11.27 -15.97 13.71
C TYR A 100 -10.59 -14.66 13.34
N TYR A 101 -11.11 -13.95 12.34
CA TYR A 101 -10.52 -12.71 11.85
C TYR A 101 -11.52 -11.90 11.02
N LEU A 102 -11.23 -10.62 10.85
CA LEU A 102 -11.95 -9.73 9.94
C LEU A 102 -11.25 -9.69 8.59
N ALA A 103 -12.02 -9.79 7.50
CA ALA A 103 -11.49 -9.67 6.15
C ALA A 103 -12.55 -9.16 5.16
N MET A 104 -12.11 -8.75 3.97
CA MET A 104 -12.97 -8.46 2.82
C MET A 104 -12.78 -9.56 1.77
N SER A 105 -13.87 -10.17 1.29
CA SER A 105 -13.79 -11.14 0.21
C SER A 105 -13.84 -10.44 -1.16
N GLY A 106 -13.36 -11.09 -2.21
CA GLY A 106 -13.43 -10.50 -3.56
C GLY A 106 -14.87 -10.23 -4.03
N GLU A 107 -15.83 -11.01 -3.52
CA GLU A 107 -17.25 -10.92 -3.86
C GLU A 107 -18.01 -9.92 -2.96
N ASN A 108 -17.60 -9.79 -1.69
CA ASN A 108 -18.19 -8.86 -0.73
C ASN A 108 -17.18 -7.80 -0.28
N ARG A 109 -17.44 -6.53 -0.65
CA ARG A 109 -16.60 -5.38 -0.32
C ARG A 109 -16.70 -4.94 1.14
N GLU A 110 -17.54 -5.60 1.94
CA GLU A 110 -17.69 -5.30 3.36
C GLU A 110 -16.71 -6.12 4.20
N ASN A 111 -16.21 -5.50 5.26
CA ASN A 111 -15.37 -6.18 6.25
C ASN A 111 -16.27 -7.00 7.17
N THR A 112 -16.14 -8.33 7.10
CA THR A 112 -16.97 -9.26 7.88
C THR A 112 -16.12 -10.32 8.58
N LEU A 113 -16.73 -11.05 9.51
CA LEU A 113 -16.07 -12.09 10.29
C LEU A 113 -15.94 -13.39 9.49
N PHE A 114 -14.72 -13.92 9.46
CA PHE A 114 -14.37 -15.21 8.88
C PHE A 114 -13.71 -16.10 9.93
N TYR A 115 -13.64 -17.40 9.62
CA TYR A 115 -12.80 -18.34 10.34
C TYR A 115 -12.09 -19.30 9.40
N SER A 116 -10.97 -19.85 9.88
CA SER A 116 -10.25 -20.97 9.26
C SER A 116 -9.88 -22.01 10.31
N GLU A 117 -9.75 -23.26 9.85
CA GLU A 117 -9.36 -24.38 10.71
C GLU A 117 -7.85 -24.64 10.58
N ILE A 118 -7.17 -24.77 11.71
CA ILE A 118 -5.74 -25.09 11.74
C ILE A 118 -5.58 -26.61 11.93
N PRO A 119 -5.06 -27.35 10.93
CA PRO A 119 -4.87 -28.79 11.06
C PRO A 119 -3.74 -29.13 12.04
N LYS A 120 -3.88 -30.24 12.77
CA LYS A 120 -2.85 -30.76 13.70
C LYS A 120 -1.56 -31.16 12.98
N THR A 121 -1.68 -31.64 11.74
CA THR A 121 -0.57 -32.11 10.91
C THR A 121 -0.73 -31.62 9.48
N ILE A 122 0.38 -31.34 8.80
CA ILE A 122 0.38 -30.87 7.41
C ILE A 122 1.29 -31.74 6.53
N ASN A 123 0.96 -31.84 5.25
CA ASN A 123 1.88 -32.38 4.25
C ASN A 123 2.98 -31.35 3.97
N ARG A 124 4.19 -31.58 4.49
CA ARG A 124 5.34 -30.66 4.34
C ARG A 124 5.87 -30.55 2.91
N ALA A 125 5.49 -31.47 2.01
CA ALA A 125 5.84 -31.40 0.60
C ALA A 125 4.91 -30.50 -0.23
N ALA A 126 3.82 -29.99 0.37
CA ALA A 126 2.81 -29.17 -0.31
C ALA A 126 2.56 -27.84 0.43
N VAL A 127 1.96 -26.89 -0.28
CA VAL A 127 1.50 -25.62 0.30
C VAL A 127 0.04 -25.75 0.72
N LEU A 128 -0.26 -25.50 1.99
CA LEU A 128 -1.62 -25.48 2.50
C LEU A 128 -2.22 -24.07 2.37
N MET A 129 -3.29 -23.95 1.58
CA MET A 129 -4.12 -22.74 1.52
C MET A 129 -5.31 -22.90 2.47
N LEU A 130 -5.38 -22.07 3.51
CA LEU A 130 -6.50 -22.07 4.44
C LEU A 130 -7.75 -21.45 3.79
N SER A 131 -8.87 -22.17 3.85
CA SER A 131 -10.14 -21.66 3.35
C SER A 131 -10.74 -20.64 4.32
N TRP A 132 -11.24 -19.53 3.75
CA TRP A 132 -11.96 -18.50 4.50
C TRP A 132 -13.43 -18.88 4.56
N LYS A 133 -13.90 -19.28 5.74
CA LYS A 133 -15.31 -19.67 5.93
C LYS A 133 -16.05 -18.48 6.56
N PRO A 134 -17.14 -17.98 5.95
CA PRO A 134 -17.90 -16.89 6.54
C PRO A 134 -18.50 -17.34 7.88
N LEU A 135 -18.39 -16.50 8.90
CA LEU A 135 -18.97 -16.78 10.21
C LEU A 135 -20.44 -16.34 10.29
N LEU A 136 -20.77 -15.25 9.60
CA LEU A 136 -22.09 -14.63 9.62
C LEU A 136 -22.84 -14.97 8.33
N ASP A 137 -24.14 -15.23 8.45
CA ASP A 137 -25.04 -15.27 7.30
C ASP A 137 -25.46 -13.85 6.90
N LEU A 138 -26.09 -13.68 5.74
CA LEU A 138 -26.61 -12.40 5.29
C LEU A 138 -27.71 -11.91 6.24
N PHE A 139 -27.49 -10.75 6.86
CA PHE A 139 -28.49 -10.08 7.67
C PHE A 139 -29.62 -9.56 6.75
N ARG A 140 -30.87 -9.71 7.18
CA ARG A 140 -32.07 -9.20 6.50
C ARG A 140 -32.47 -7.85 7.06
#